data_AF-A0A7C7YQJ9-F1
#
_entry.id   AF-A0A7C7YQJ9-F1
#
_cell.length_a   1.000
_cell.length_b   1.000
_cell.length_c   1.000
_cell.angle_alpha   90.00
_cell.angle_beta   90.00
_cell.angle_gamma   90.00
#
_symmetry.space_group_name_H-M   'P 1'
#
loop_
_entity.id
_entity.type
_entity.pdbx_description
1 polymer ?
#
loop_
_entity_poly.entity_id
_entity_poly.type
_entity_poly.pdbx_seq_one_letter_code
_entity_poly.pdbx_strand_id
1 'polypeptide(L)'
;MIQYYPVGIVEAGLAEIELLRARLRLHTDLERPVVPALETLLERHYPFGDCATLVVGELRKDRQIGLHGVELSCNDRLKARSGLLSQRTDAGGRRLAEATEQVPSMEREDVQLTIGIHEQALLESVLEETCFSTGAESVTGIVMDPRNGEIIALSTYPGLQRGDMQKLWN
;
A
#
# COMPACT_ATOMS: atom_id res chain seq x y z
N MET A 1 -16.80 22.24 21.25
CA MET A 1 -16.89 20.93 20.58
C MET A 1 -15.97 21.01 19.37
N ILE A 2 -14.88 20.22 19.34
CA ILE A 2 -13.89 20.29 18.26
C ILE A 2 -14.34 19.33 17.17
N GLN A 3 -14.46 19.84 15.94
CA GLN A 3 -14.86 19.08 14.77
C GLN A 3 -13.66 18.99 13.82
N TYR A 4 -13.33 17.77 13.39
CA TYR A 4 -12.19 17.49 12.52
C TYR A 4 -12.68 17.28 11.09
N TYR A 5 -11.98 17.89 10.13
CA TYR A 5 -12.20 17.71 8.70
C TYR A 5 -10.94 17.10 8.08
N PRO A 6 -11.03 15.96 7.39
CA PRO A 6 -9.89 15.38 6.71
C PRO A 6 -9.52 16.28 5.52
N VAL A 7 -8.28 16.75 5.49
CA VAL A 7 -7.71 17.45 4.33
C VAL A 7 -6.79 16.45 3.66
N GLY A 8 -7.05 16.16 2.38
CA GLY A 8 -6.56 14.96 1.68
C GLY A 8 -5.04 14.72 1.69
N ILE A 9 -4.69 13.53 1.20
CA ILE A 9 -3.32 13.00 1.12
C ILE A 9 -2.53 13.75 0.04
N VAL A 10 -1.30 14.18 0.35
CA VAL A 10 -0.38 14.84 -0.60
C VAL A 10 0.92 14.04 -0.69
N GLU A 11 1.22 13.50 -1.87
CA GLU A 11 2.45 12.74 -2.15
C GLU A 11 3.68 13.66 -2.29
N ALA A 12 4.84 13.22 -1.79
CA ALA A 12 6.09 13.98 -1.87
C ALA A 12 6.82 13.79 -3.21
N GLY A 13 7.07 14.88 -3.94
CA GLY A 13 7.94 14.92 -5.13
C GLY A 13 7.89 16.23 -5.95
N LEU A 14 6.74 16.88 -6.00
CA LEU A 14 6.51 18.26 -6.51
C LEU A 14 5.76 19.10 -5.44
N ALA A 15 5.76 18.59 -4.22
CA ALA A 15 4.69 18.72 -3.24
C ALA A 15 4.81 19.94 -2.33
N GLU A 16 5.98 20.57 -2.25
CA GLU A 16 6.21 21.63 -1.25
C GLU A 16 5.39 22.90 -1.59
N ILE A 17 5.28 23.26 -2.87
CA ILE A 17 4.47 24.39 -3.31
C ILE A 17 2.97 24.10 -3.15
N GLU A 18 2.52 22.89 -3.46
CA GLU A 18 1.11 22.52 -3.28
C GLU A 18 0.73 22.36 -1.81
N LEU A 19 1.62 21.81 -0.98
CA LEU A 19 1.48 21.76 0.47
C LEU A 19 1.44 23.17 1.07
N LEU A 20 2.30 24.07 0.61
CA LEU A 20 2.29 25.48 1.03
C LEU A 20 1.02 26.20 0.57
N ARG A 21 0.51 25.92 -0.63
CA ARG A 21 -0.78 26.47 -1.13
C ARG A 21 -1.97 25.90 -0.37
N ALA A 22 -2.00 24.59 -0.10
CA ALA A 22 -3.03 23.93 0.69
C ALA A 22 -3.02 24.47 2.14
N ARG A 23 -1.83 24.59 2.75
CA ARG A 23 -1.64 25.24 4.05
C ARG A 23 -2.15 26.67 4.06
N LEU A 24 -1.82 27.48 3.04
CA LEU A 24 -2.26 28.87 2.94
C LEU A 24 -3.79 28.97 2.81
N ARG A 25 -4.41 28.10 1.99
CA ARG A 25 -5.88 28.02 1.86
C ARG A 25 -6.53 27.65 3.19
N LEU A 26 -6.04 26.62 3.87
CA LEU A 26 -6.58 26.20 5.16
C LEU A 26 -6.42 27.26 6.25
N HIS A 27 -5.30 27.98 6.29
CA HIS A 27 -5.13 29.12 7.19
C HIS A 27 -6.19 30.19 6.96
N THR A 28 -6.54 30.41 5.68
CA THR A 28 -7.51 31.43 5.27
C THR A 28 -8.93 30.98 5.58
N ASP A 29 -9.31 29.75 5.24
CA ASP A 29 -10.67 29.22 5.42
C ASP A 29 -11.01 28.94 6.89
N LEU A 30 -10.01 28.60 7.71
CA LEU A 30 -10.20 28.27 9.13
C LEU A 30 -9.84 29.43 10.07
N GLU A 31 -9.37 30.56 9.53
CA GLU A 31 -8.92 31.75 10.25
C GLU A 31 -7.94 31.47 11.41
N ARG A 32 -7.12 30.41 11.29
CA ARG A 32 -6.20 29.98 12.36
C ARG A 32 -4.91 29.33 11.86
N PRO A 33 -3.84 29.29 12.69
CA PRO A 33 -2.61 28.60 12.33
C PRO A 33 -2.82 27.08 12.16
N VAL A 34 -2.55 26.54 10.97
CA VAL A 34 -2.49 25.10 10.69
C VAL A 34 -1.05 24.70 10.34
N VAL A 35 -0.51 23.72 11.05
CA VAL A 35 0.75 23.04 10.69
C VAL A 35 0.37 21.71 10.06
N PRO A 36 0.65 21.47 8.76
CA PRO A 36 0.41 20.16 8.16
C PRO A 36 1.23 19.12 8.91
N ALA A 37 0.59 18.02 9.31
CA ALA A 37 1.32 16.89 9.86
C ALA A 37 2.18 16.29 8.74
N LEU A 38 3.46 16.04 9.03
CA LEU A 38 4.29 15.22 8.15
C LEU A 38 3.74 13.81 8.19
N GLU A 39 3.06 13.39 7.13
CA GLU A 39 2.58 12.02 7.02
C GLU A 39 3.77 11.09 6.72
N THR A 40 3.85 9.99 7.45
CA THR A 40 4.84 8.96 7.15
C THR A 40 4.46 8.29 5.84
N LEU A 41 5.30 8.47 4.81
CA LEU A 41 5.16 7.74 3.56
C LEU A 41 5.56 6.27 3.80
N LEU A 42 4.60 5.38 3.65
CA LEU A 42 4.85 3.95 3.70
C LEU A 42 5.18 3.46 2.29
N GLU A 43 6.37 2.87 2.14
CA GLU A 43 6.72 2.14 0.93
C GLU A 43 6.64 0.63 1.19
N ARG A 44 5.98 -0.10 0.28
CA ARG A 44 5.96 -1.57 0.32
C ARG A 44 7.22 -2.13 -0.31
N HIS A 45 7.87 -3.02 0.43
CA HIS A 45 9.02 -3.77 -0.04
C HIS A 45 8.63 -5.23 -0.29
N TYR A 46 8.85 -5.72 -1.52
CA TYR A 46 8.59 -7.10 -1.93
C TYR A 46 9.93 -7.86 -2.03
N PRO A 47 10.32 -8.63 -0.99
CA PRO A 47 11.67 -9.18 -0.89
C PRO A 47 12.03 -10.18 -1.99
N PHE A 48 11.04 -10.77 -2.65
CA PHE A 48 11.22 -11.77 -3.71
C PHE A 48 10.97 -11.21 -5.12
N GLY A 49 10.94 -9.88 -5.27
CA GLY A 49 10.78 -9.22 -6.57
C GLY A 49 9.51 -9.67 -7.30
N ASP A 50 9.69 -10.20 -8.51
CA ASP A 50 8.60 -10.63 -9.39
C ASP A 50 7.96 -11.96 -8.99
N CYS A 51 8.62 -12.76 -8.15
CA CYS A 51 8.06 -14.02 -7.71
C CYS A 51 6.78 -13.79 -6.89
N ALA A 52 5.76 -14.62 -7.16
CA ALA A 52 4.45 -14.52 -6.53
C ALA A 52 3.70 -13.20 -6.78
N THR A 53 4.09 -12.39 -7.80
CA THR A 53 3.44 -11.09 -8.06
C THR A 53 1.94 -11.22 -8.27
N LEU A 54 1.50 -12.25 -9.02
CA LEU A 54 0.09 -12.53 -9.25
C LEU A 54 -0.70 -12.69 -7.93
N VAL A 55 -0.12 -13.43 -6.97
CA VAL A 55 -0.77 -13.78 -5.70
C VAL A 55 -0.67 -12.64 -4.69
N VAL A 56 0.54 -12.16 -4.43
CA VAL A 56 0.79 -11.11 -3.42
C VAL A 56 0.14 -9.80 -3.85
N GLY A 57 0.20 -9.47 -5.14
CA GLY A 57 -0.32 -8.21 -5.63
C GLY A 57 0.61 -7.04 -5.40
N GLU A 58 0.24 -5.89 -5.94
CA GLU A 58 0.97 -4.63 -5.80
C GLU A 58 0.19 -3.58 -5.01
N LEU A 59 0.93 -2.68 -4.37
CA LEU A 59 0.39 -1.51 -3.69
C LEU A 59 0.59 -0.27 -4.57
N ARG A 60 -0.49 0.48 -4.79
CA ARG A 60 -0.44 1.79 -5.42
C ARG A 60 0.19 2.80 -4.45
N LYS A 61 1.31 3.40 -4.83
CA LYS A 61 2.13 4.25 -3.94
C LYS A 61 1.38 5.47 -3.41
N ASP A 62 0.52 6.07 -4.22
CA ASP A 62 -0.14 7.36 -3.95
C ASP A 62 -1.28 7.32 -2.93
N ARG A 63 -2.10 6.28 -3.00
CA ARG A 63 -3.32 6.15 -2.20
C ARG A 63 -3.21 5.01 -1.21
N GLN A 64 -2.07 4.31 -1.19
CA GLN A 64 -1.82 3.15 -0.34
C GLN A 64 -2.94 2.11 -0.49
N ILE A 65 -3.37 1.87 -1.74
CA ILE A 65 -4.44 0.91 -2.07
C ILE A 65 -3.82 -0.25 -2.83
N GLY A 66 -4.16 -1.47 -2.44
CA GLY A 66 -3.78 -2.64 -3.22
C GLY A 66 -4.42 -2.63 -4.61
N LEU A 67 -3.66 -2.98 -5.64
CA LEU A 67 -4.12 -3.01 -7.04
C LEU A 67 -4.71 -4.37 -7.43
N HIS A 68 -4.18 -5.46 -6.87
CA HIS A 68 -4.64 -6.83 -7.08
C HIS A 68 -4.15 -7.75 -5.96
N GLY A 69 -4.44 -9.05 -6.08
CA GLY A 69 -3.91 -10.08 -5.19
C GLY A 69 -4.28 -9.88 -3.71
N VAL A 70 -3.35 -10.27 -2.84
CA VAL A 70 -3.47 -10.11 -1.38
C VAL A 70 -3.50 -8.65 -0.98
N GLU A 71 -2.69 -7.79 -1.60
CA GLU A 71 -2.69 -6.35 -1.30
C GLU A 71 -4.08 -5.73 -1.48
N LEU A 72 -4.83 -6.10 -2.52
CA LEU A 72 -6.21 -5.62 -2.72
C LEU A 72 -7.22 -6.33 -1.82
N SER A 73 -7.17 -7.65 -1.74
CA SER A 73 -8.17 -8.43 -0.99
C SER A 73 -8.09 -8.22 0.52
N CYS A 74 -6.88 -8.02 1.05
CA CYS A 74 -6.64 -7.73 2.46
C CYS A 74 -6.38 -6.24 2.72
N ASN A 75 -6.67 -5.37 1.76
CA ASN A 75 -6.43 -3.94 1.82
C ASN A 75 -6.89 -3.30 3.15
N ASP A 76 -8.08 -3.67 3.64
CA ASP A 76 -8.64 -3.07 4.86
C ASP A 76 -7.95 -3.54 6.15
N ARG A 77 -7.33 -4.72 6.12
CA ARG A 77 -6.53 -5.29 7.22
C ARG A 77 -5.09 -4.79 7.19
N LEU A 78 -4.54 -4.61 5.99
CA LEU A 78 -3.16 -4.18 5.75
C LEU A 78 -2.97 -2.65 5.83
N LYS A 79 -4.02 -1.87 5.56
CA LYS A 79 -3.99 -0.41 5.65
C LYS A 79 -3.87 0.04 7.10
N ALA A 80 -2.83 0.83 7.38
CA ALA A 80 -2.78 1.59 8.61
C ALA A 80 -3.88 2.66 8.60
N ARG A 81 -4.65 2.75 9.68
CA ARG A 81 -5.52 3.90 9.88
C ARG A 81 -4.70 5.06 10.42
N SER A 82 -4.72 6.19 9.72
CA SER A 82 -4.00 7.39 10.11
C SER A 82 -4.40 7.81 11.53
N GLY A 83 -3.40 7.96 12.40
CA GLY A 83 -3.58 8.63 13.69
C GLY A 83 -3.80 10.12 13.48
N LEU A 84 -4.55 10.75 14.37
CA LEU A 84 -4.72 12.21 14.38
C LEU A 84 -3.71 12.81 15.37
N LEU A 85 -2.92 13.78 14.91
CA LEU A 85 -2.07 14.59 15.79
C LEU A 85 -2.77 15.93 16.04
N SER A 86 -3.24 16.16 17.26
CA SER A 86 -3.73 17.48 17.68
C SER A 86 -2.58 18.26 18.31
N GLN A 87 -2.30 19.46 17.79
CA GLN A 87 -1.28 20.36 18.31
C GLN A 87 -1.91 21.72 18.62
N ARG A 88 -1.83 22.18 19.87
CA ARG A 88 -2.19 23.56 20.21
C ARG A 88 -1.04 24.51 19.91
N THR A 89 -1.35 25.60 19.22
CA THR A 89 -0.41 26.70 18.95
C THR A 89 -0.89 27.97 19.64
N ASP A 90 0.04 28.88 19.95
CA ASP A 90 -0.33 30.25 20.34
C ASP A 90 -0.86 31.05 19.13
N ALA A 91 -1.31 32.29 19.38
CA ALA A 91 -1.80 33.20 18.34
C ALA A 91 -0.75 33.56 17.27
N GLY A 92 0.54 33.31 17.54
CA GLY A 92 1.67 33.48 16.62
C GLY A 92 2.12 32.18 15.94
N GLY A 93 1.42 31.07 16.15
CA GLY A 93 1.74 29.76 15.56
C GLY A 93 2.91 29.02 16.23
N ARG A 94 3.39 29.47 17.40
CA ARG A 94 4.42 28.75 18.16
C ARG A 94 3.80 27.55 18.86
N ARG A 95 4.50 26.41 18.80
CA ARG A 95 4.06 25.14 19.39
C ARG A 95 4.07 25.26 20.92
N LEU A 96 2.95 24.92 21.56
CA LEU A 96 2.88 24.77 23.01
C LEU A 96 3.16 23.30 23.35
N ALA A 97 4.25 23.03 24.08
CA ALA A 97 4.75 21.67 24.32
C ALA A 97 3.77 20.76 25.09
N GLU A 98 2.87 21.34 25.89
CA GLU A 98 2.02 20.62 26.85
C GLU A 98 0.68 20.12 26.27
N ALA A 99 0.39 20.32 24.98
CA ALA A 99 -0.91 19.97 24.40
C ALA A 99 -0.78 19.32 23.02
N THR A 100 0.01 18.24 22.97
CA THR A 100 0.04 17.30 21.83
C THR A 100 -0.80 16.09 22.19
N GLU A 101 -1.98 15.96 21.58
CA GLU A 101 -2.82 14.77 21.75
C GLU A 101 -2.65 13.90 20.51
N GLN A 102 -1.98 12.76 20.67
CA GLN A 102 -1.79 11.80 19.60
C GLN A 102 -2.87 10.74 19.73
N VAL A 103 -3.81 10.72 18.80
CA VAL A 103 -4.68 9.55 18.61
C VAL A 103 -3.80 8.48 17.98
N PRO A 104 -3.50 7.37 18.68
CA PRO A 104 -2.66 6.33 18.13
C PRO A 104 -3.29 5.77 16.84
N SER A 105 -2.47 5.59 15.82
CA SER A 105 -2.87 4.82 14.63
C SER A 105 -3.24 3.41 15.07
N MET A 106 -4.35 2.86 14.59
CA MET A 106 -4.65 1.45 14.84
C MET A 106 -3.55 0.56 14.23
N GLU A 107 -3.13 -0.45 14.99
CA GLU A 107 -2.08 -1.39 14.62
C GLU A 107 -2.43 -2.11 13.32
N ARG A 108 -1.40 -2.40 12.54
CA ARG A 108 -1.52 -3.16 11.28
C ARG A 108 -1.75 -4.62 11.63
N GLU A 109 -2.62 -5.27 10.88
CA GLU A 109 -2.71 -6.73 10.95
C GLU A 109 -1.72 -7.36 9.99
N ASP A 110 -1.01 -8.38 10.48
CA ASP A 110 -0.20 -9.24 9.64
C ASP A 110 -1.07 -10.29 8.94
N VAL A 111 -0.75 -10.55 7.68
CA VAL A 111 -1.40 -11.60 6.87
C VAL A 111 -0.34 -12.64 6.54
N GLN A 112 -0.54 -13.86 7.05
CA GLN A 112 0.28 -15.01 6.70
C GLN A 112 -0.40 -15.77 5.56
N LEU A 113 0.36 -16.04 4.50
CA LEU A 113 -0.10 -16.80 3.35
C LEU A 113 0.23 -18.27 3.51
N THR A 114 -0.53 -19.12 2.81
CA THR A 114 -0.25 -20.54 2.63
C THR A 114 0.83 -20.81 1.58
N ILE A 115 1.24 -19.76 0.85
CA ILE A 115 2.19 -19.86 -0.27
C ILE A 115 3.59 -20.17 0.24
N GLY A 116 4.17 -21.27 -0.26
CA GLY A 116 5.57 -21.62 -0.06
C GLY A 116 6.43 -20.95 -1.12
N ILE A 117 7.40 -20.13 -0.73
CA ILE A 117 8.21 -19.35 -1.68
C ILE A 117 9.05 -20.24 -2.60
N HIS A 118 9.51 -21.38 -2.11
CA HIS A 118 10.31 -22.32 -2.89
C HIS A 118 9.45 -23.04 -3.94
N GLU A 119 8.27 -23.50 -3.54
CA GLU A 119 7.29 -24.14 -4.40
C GLU A 119 6.74 -23.18 -5.45
N GLN A 120 6.52 -21.92 -5.07
CA GLN A 120 6.09 -20.87 -5.99
C GLN A 120 7.14 -20.60 -7.07
N ALA A 121 8.41 -20.42 -6.69
CA ALA A 121 9.49 -20.19 -7.64
C ALA A 121 9.69 -21.38 -8.58
N LEU A 122 9.58 -22.61 -8.05
CA LEU A 122 9.65 -23.83 -8.85
C LEU A 122 8.49 -23.90 -9.85
N LEU A 123 7.26 -23.64 -9.40
CA LEU A 123 6.08 -23.64 -10.26
C LEU A 123 6.24 -22.63 -11.40
N GLU A 124 6.65 -21.40 -11.10
CA GLU A 124 6.87 -20.34 -12.10
C GLU A 124 7.89 -20.78 -13.16
N SER A 125 9.02 -21.37 -12.75
CA SER A 125 10.02 -21.91 -13.67
C SER A 125 9.48 -23.04 -14.56
N VAL A 126 8.69 -23.95 -13.99
CA VAL A 126 8.09 -25.07 -14.75
C VAL A 126 7.05 -24.57 -15.75
N LEU A 127 6.23 -23.59 -15.38
CA LEU A 127 5.23 -23.00 -16.27
C LEU A 127 5.88 -22.28 -17.45
N GLU A 128 6.97 -21.56 -17.22
CA GLU A 128 7.77 -20.93 -18.27
C GLU A 128 8.29 -21.98 -19.27
N GLU A 129 8.98 -23.01 -18.78
CA GLU A 129 9.51 -24.09 -19.63
C GLU A 129 8.40 -24.83 -20.40
N THR A 130 7.26 -25.05 -19.74
CA THR A 130 6.09 -25.70 -20.36
C THR A 130 5.50 -24.84 -21.47
N CYS A 131 5.38 -23.52 -21.26
CA CYS A 131 4.87 -22.60 -22.27
C CYS A 131 5.78 -22.60 -23.51
N PHE A 132 7.09 -22.53 -23.31
CA PHE A 132 8.07 -22.56 -24.40
C PHE A 132 8.06 -23.89 -25.17
N SER A 133 8.01 -25.02 -24.46
CA SER A 133 8.07 -26.35 -25.09
C SER A 133 6.79 -26.72 -25.84
N THR A 134 5.64 -26.27 -25.35
CA THR A 134 4.33 -26.57 -25.96
C THR A 134 3.92 -25.57 -27.04
N GLY A 135 4.50 -24.35 -27.02
CA GLY A 135 4.04 -23.24 -27.87
C GLY A 135 2.65 -22.74 -27.49
N ALA A 136 2.19 -23.02 -26.27
CA ALA A 136 0.93 -22.49 -25.75
C ALA A 136 0.99 -20.97 -25.62
N GLU A 137 -0.16 -20.31 -25.77
CA GLU A 137 -0.28 -18.85 -25.54
C GLU A 137 -0.13 -18.50 -24.05
N SER A 138 -0.66 -19.36 -23.19
CA SER A 138 -0.50 -19.25 -21.74
C SER A 138 -0.62 -20.61 -21.06
N VAL A 139 -0.01 -20.73 -19.88
CA VAL A 139 -0.07 -21.90 -19.01
C VAL A 139 -0.31 -21.44 -17.58
N THR A 140 -1.32 -22.00 -16.92
CA THR A 140 -1.63 -21.72 -15.51
C THR A 140 -1.41 -22.99 -14.68
N GLY A 141 -0.85 -22.84 -13.48
CA GLY A 141 -0.60 -23.94 -12.57
C GLY A 141 -1.01 -23.61 -11.13
N ILE A 142 -1.46 -24.64 -10.42
CA ILE A 142 -1.85 -24.57 -9.01
C ILE A 142 -1.25 -25.78 -8.29
N VAL A 143 -0.62 -25.54 -7.15
CA VAL A 143 -0.20 -26.58 -6.20
C VAL A 143 -1.05 -26.43 -4.94
N MET A 144 -1.72 -27.50 -4.54
CA MET A 144 -2.67 -27.50 -3.42
C MET A 144 -2.42 -28.70 -2.52
N ASP A 145 -2.54 -28.52 -1.20
CA ASP A 145 -2.66 -29.63 -0.27
C ASP A 145 -4.10 -30.18 -0.29
N PRO A 146 -4.32 -31.42 -0.76
CA PRO A 146 -5.67 -31.97 -0.90
C PRO A 146 -6.35 -32.26 0.45
N ARG A 147 -5.61 -32.25 1.57
CA ARG A 147 -6.16 -32.60 2.89
C ARG A 147 -6.94 -31.45 3.51
N ASN A 148 -6.52 -30.21 3.25
CA ASN A 148 -7.11 -29.00 3.83
C ASN A 148 -7.49 -27.94 2.78
N GLY A 149 -7.13 -28.13 1.51
CA GLY A 149 -7.44 -27.21 0.41
C GLY A 149 -6.52 -25.99 0.35
N GLU A 150 -5.44 -25.95 1.13
CA GLU A 150 -4.50 -24.84 1.11
C GLU A 150 -3.76 -24.77 -0.24
N ILE A 151 -3.67 -23.57 -0.80
CA ILE A 151 -2.90 -23.32 -2.03
C ILE A 151 -1.47 -23.01 -1.63
N ILE A 152 -0.53 -23.86 -2.05
CA ILE A 152 0.90 -23.75 -1.75
C ILE A 152 1.62 -22.92 -2.82
N ALA A 153 1.16 -22.99 -4.07
CA ALA A 153 1.67 -22.16 -5.16
C ALA A 153 0.57 -21.94 -6.21
N LEU A 154 0.57 -20.77 -6.83
CA LEU A 154 -0.38 -20.39 -7.87
C LEU A 154 0.29 -19.39 -8.81
N SER A 155 0.37 -19.72 -10.09
CA SER A 155 0.90 -18.79 -11.08
C SER A 155 0.38 -19.06 -12.49
N THR A 156 0.65 -18.12 -13.38
CA THR A 156 0.40 -18.22 -14.81
C THR A 156 1.60 -17.68 -15.57
N TYR A 157 1.88 -18.25 -16.73
CA TYR A 157 2.90 -17.77 -17.66
C TYR A 157 2.27 -17.53 -19.05
N PRO A 158 2.52 -16.40 -19.73
CA PRO A 158 3.22 -15.22 -19.23
C PRO A 158 2.53 -14.62 -18.00
N GLY A 159 3.33 -14.27 -16.98
CA GLY A 159 2.85 -13.78 -15.69
C GLY A 159 2.89 -12.26 -15.58
N LEU A 160 2.41 -11.73 -14.45
CA LEU A 160 2.55 -10.31 -14.09
C LEU A 160 3.93 -10.04 -13.51
N GLN A 161 4.59 -8.98 -13.95
CA GLN A 161 5.80 -8.43 -13.32
C GLN A 161 5.46 -7.21 -12.47
N ARG A 162 6.35 -6.90 -11.52
CA ARG A 162 6.19 -5.73 -10.64
C ARG A 162 6.15 -4.44 -11.46
N GLY A 163 5.12 -3.65 -11.25
CA GLY A 163 4.87 -2.37 -11.91
C GLY A 163 4.02 -2.46 -13.16
N ASP A 164 3.68 -3.66 -13.66
CA ASP A 164 2.81 -3.80 -14.83
C ASP A 164 1.42 -3.23 -14.56
N MET A 165 0.86 -3.53 -13.38
CA MET A 165 -0.44 -3.00 -12.99
C MET A 165 -0.41 -1.49 -12.73
N GLN A 166 0.72 -0.92 -12.30
CA GLN A 166 0.84 0.53 -12.09
C GLN A 166 0.81 1.31 -13.41
N LYS A 167 1.39 0.77 -14.49
CA LYS A 167 1.41 1.42 -15.81
C LYS A 167 0.02 1.61 -16.41
N LEU A 168 -0.94 0.73 -16.07
CA LEU A 168 -2.31 0.81 -16.57
C LEU A 168 -3.14 1.94 -15.94
N TRP A 169 -2.68 2.52 -14.83
CA TRP A 169 -3.41 3.51 -14.05
C TRP A 169 -2.80 4.92 -14.14
N ASN A 170 -1.75 5.09 -14.94
CA ASN A 170 -1.10 6.36 -15.27
C ASN A 170 -1.49 6.82 -16.68
#